data_AF-A0A7C7J0X9-F1
#
_entry.id   AF-A0A7C7J0X9-F1
#
_cell.length_a   1.000
_cell.length_b   1.000
_cell.length_c   1.000
_cell.angle_alpha   90.00
_cell.angle_beta   90.00
_cell.angle_gamma   90.00
#
_symmetry.space_group_name_H-M   'P 1'
#
loop_
_entity.id
_entity.type
_entity.pdbx_description
1 polymer ?
#
loop_
_entity_poly.entity_id
_entity_poly.type
_entity_poly.pdbx_seq_one_letter_code
_entity_poly.pdbx_strand_id
1 'polypeptide(L)'
;MKKIGIIPIAGWQRLSYQSDLLNCQFYPSCSNYGAQAIHKHGLIIGAFMISDRIIRCNPAAFQYQLKTGGKFHEKDGRLVDPIHHAIKSNSHSNPFIGVVLSSLIPGMGRVYSGRWVDGLFGFAMFTLTASTARIAYLDQRPIQAPLFIGATLIIYGGEIYGACGLFILPIQH
;
A
#
# COMPACT_ATOMS: atom_id res chain seq x y z
N MET A 1 -15.16 1.97 31.23
CA MET A 1 -14.49 2.97 30.36
C MET A 1 -13.64 2.36 29.22
N LYS A 2 -13.95 1.16 28.69
CA LYS A 2 -13.18 0.50 27.61
C LYS A 2 -13.84 0.55 26.21
N LYS A 3 -15.00 1.21 26.05
CA LYS A 3 -15.80 1.15 24.82
C LYS A 3 -15.69 2.38 23.91
N ILE A 4 -15.16 3.52 24.37
CA ILE A 4 -15.06 4.74 23.57
C ILE A 4 -14.01 4.61 22.45
N GLY A 5 -12.88 3.93 22.72
CA GLY A 5 -11.84 3.66 21.71
C GLY A 5 -12.26 2.67 20.61
N ILE A 6 -13.32 1.88 20.86
CA ILE A 6 -13.82 0.90 19.89
C ILE A 6 -14.80 1.55 18.90
N ILE A 7 -15.44 2.67 19.25
CA ILE A 7 -16.42 3.36 18.40
C ILE A 7 -15.81 3.85 17.07
N PRO A 8 -14.64 4.52 17.03
CA PRO A 8 -14.04 4.91 15.74
C PRO A 8 -13.56 3.69 14.93
N ILE A 9 -13.10 2.62 15.60
CA ILE A 9 -12.71 1.37 14.94
C ILE A 9 -13.93 0.68 14.33
N ALA A 10 -15.02 0.54 15.09
CA ALA A 10 -16.29 -0.01 14.65
C ALA A 10 -16.98 0.86 13.60
N GLY A 11 -16.82 2.18 13.67
CA GLY A 11 -17.31 3.14 12.68
C GLY A 11 -16.58 3.00 11.35
N TRP A 12 -15.24 2.92 11.39
CA TRP A 12 -14.43 2.62 10.21
C TRP A 12 -14.72 1.24 9.63
N GLN A 13 -14.83 0.22 10.48
CA GLN A 13 -15.24 -1.13 10.08
C GLN A 13 -16.62 -1.10 9.43
N ARG A 14 -17.61 -0.39 9.98
CA ARG A 14 -18.95 -0.30 9.39
C ARG A 14 -18.96 0.42 8.04
N LEU A 15 -18.19 1.49 7.88
CA LEU A 15 -18.05 2.20 6.59
C LEU A 15 -17.30 1.37 5.54
N SER A 16 -16.25 0.66 5.96
CA SER A 16 -15.45 -0.23 5.13
C SER A 16 -16.27 -1.47 4.69
N TYR A 17 -17.00 -2.11 5.61
CA TYR A 17 -17.79 -3.32 5.35
C TYR A 17 -19.11 -3.08 4.63
N GLN A 18 -19.66 -1.87 4.68
CA GLN A 18 -20.94 -1.53 4.03
C GLN A 18 -20.77 -1.06 2.58
N SER A 19 -19.54 -0.87 2.11
CA SER A 19 -19.25 -0.61 0.70
C SER A 19 -18.21 -1.60 0.19
N ASP A 20 -18.56 -2.38 -0.83
CA ASP A 20 -17.61 -3.29 -1.49
C ASP A 20 -16.36 -2.56 -2.03
N LEU A 21 -16.44 -1.24 -2.18
CA LEU A 21 -15.38 -0.34 -2.61
C LEU A 21 -14.35 0.02 -1.51
N LEU A 22 -14.75 0.06 -0.23
CA LEU A 22 -13.88 0.44 0.89
C LEU A 22 -13.44 -0.75 1.75
N ASN A 23 -13.97 -1.95 1.46
CA ASN A 23 -13.48 -3.19 2.02
C ASN A 23 -12.05 -3.48 1.55
N CYS A 24 -11.30 -4.23 2.37
CA CYS A 24 -10.02 -4.75 1.90
C CYS A 24 -10.27 -5.68 0.71
N GLN A 25 -9.84 -5.25 -0.47
CA GLN A 25 -10.07 -5.99 -1.72
C GLN A 25 -9.23 -7.26 -1.81
N PHE A 26 -8.27 -7.43 -0.91
CA PHE A 26 -7.31 -8.50 -0.97
C PHE A 26 -7.51 -9.60 0.09
N TYR A 27 -7.13 -10.81 -0.30
CA TYR A 27 -6.88 -11.95 0.57
C TYR A 27 -5.39 -12.34 0.52
N PRO A 28 -4.70 -12.49 1.68
CA PRO A 28 -5.15 -12.10 3.01
C PRO A 28 -5.41 -10.59 3.12
N SER A 29 -6.14 -10.14 4.16
CA SER A 29 -6.40 -8.71 4.39
C SER A 29 -5.09 -7.93 4.55
N CYS A 30 -5.05 -6.63 4.26
CA CYS A 30 -3.85 -5.79 4.40
C CYS A 30 -3.18 -5.92 5.79
N SER A 31 -3.98 -6.05 6.86
CA SER A 31 -3.49 -6.29 8.22
C SER A 31 -2.80 -7.64 8.38
N ASN A 32 -3.42 -8.73 7.88
CA ASN A 32 -2.85 -10.07 7.93
C ASN A 32 -1.63 -10.22 7.01
N TYR A 33 -1.69 -9.63 5.82
CA TYR A 33 -0.54 -9.49 4.93
C TYR A 33 0.60 -8.78 5.66
N GLY A 34 0.29 -7.70 6.39
CA GLY A 34 1.31 -6.97 7.12
C GLY A 34 1.96 -7.74 8.25
N ALA A 35 1.15 -8.45 9.06
CA ALA A 35 1.68 -9.33 10.09
C ALA A 35 2.63 -10.37 9.50
N GLN A 36 2.23 -11.00 8.39
CA GLN A 36 3.06 -11.99 7.71
C GLN A 36 4.31 -11.35 7.05
N ALA A 37 4.21 -10.15 6.49
CA ALA A 37 5.33 -9.46 5.83
C ALA A 37 6.40 -9.05 6.83
N ILE A 38 6.00 -8.49 7.98
CA ILE A 38 6.91 -8.16 9.08
C ILE A 38 7.56 -9.43 9.64
N HIS A 39 6.77 -10.50 9.84
CA HIS A 39 7.29 -11.77 10.34
C HIS A 39 8.35 -12.38 9.40
N LYS A 40 8.14 -12.28 8.07
CA LYS A 40 9.03 -12.90 7.09
C LYS A 40 10.23 -12.03 6.68
N HIS A 41 10.03 -10.72 6.53
CA HIS A 41 11.03 -9.80 5.95
C HIS A 41 11.56 -8.77 6.95
N GLY A 42 11.12 -8.82 8.21
CA GLY A 42 11.49 -7.86 9.24
C GLY A 42 10.67 -6.57 9.18
N LEU A 43 10.82 -5.74 10.21
CA LEU A 43 9.96 -4.57 10.43
C LEU A 43 10.06 -3.53 9.29
N ILE A 44 11.27 -3.23 8.80
CA ILE A 44 11.50 -2.17 7.81
C ILE A 44 10.95 -2.57 6.44
N ILE A 45 11.41 -3.72 5.91
CA ILE A 45 10.96 -4.21 4.59
C ILE A 45 9.47 -4.55 4.65
N GLY A 46 9.02 -5.20 5.74
CA GLY A 46 7.61 -5.47 5.97
C GLY A 46 6.75 -4.20 5.97
N ALA A 47 7.22 -3.10 6.56
CA ALA A 47 6.51 -1.83 6.53
C ALA A 47 6.37 -1.26 5.11
N PHE A 48 7.41 -1.34 4.28
CA PHE A 48 7.32 -0.91 2.87
C PHE A 48 6.38 -1.80 2.05
N MET A 49 6.41 -3.12 2.27
CA MET A 49 5.48 -4.07 1.62
C MET A 49 4.02 -3.78 2.00
N ILE A 50 3.76 -3.50 3.28
CA ILE A 50 2.43 -3.12 3.78
C ILE A 50 1.99 -1.82 3.15
N SER A 51 2.88 -0.83 3.11
CA SER A 51 2.58 0.46 2.52
C SER A 51 2.22 0.35 1.05
N ASP A 52 3.01 -0.38 0.25
CA ASP A 52 2.67 -0.66 -1.14
C ASP A 52 1.28 -1.30 -1.25
N ARG A 53 1.01 -2.30 -0.41
CA ARG A 53 -0.26 -3.02 -0.41
C ARG A 53 -1.44 -2.12 -0.07
N ILE A 54 -1.31 -1.21 0.89
CA ILE A 54 -2.35 -0.21 1.22
C ILE A 54 -2.62 0.67 0.00
N ILE A 55 -1.57 1.12 -0.70
CA ILE A 55 -1.74 2.00 -1.86
C ILE A 55 -2.41 1.27 -3.03
N ARG A 56 -2.13 -0.03 -3.21
CA ARG A 56 -2.84 -0.89 -4.18
C ARG A 56 -4.25 -1.27 -3.75
N CYS A 57 -4.59 -1.16 -2.47
CA CYS A 57 -5.91 -1.49 -1.93
C CYS A 57 -6.89 -0.31 -2.09
N ASN A 58 -7.07 0.12 -3.33
CA ASN A 58 -7.98 1.19 -3.74
C ASN A 58 -8.96 0.68 -4.83
N PRO A 59 -10.04 1.39 -5.17
CA PRO A 59 -11.09 0.88 -6.09
C PRO A 59 -10.61 0.34 -7.45
N ALA A 60 -9.42 0.71 -7.93
CA ALA A 60 -8.87 0.21 -9.17
C ALA A 60 -8.25 -1.20 -9.05
N ALA A 61 -8.03 -1.72 -7.84
CA ALA A 61 -7.41 -3.05 -7.62
C ALA A 61 -8.14 -4.17 -8.37
N PHE A 62 -9.48 -4.17 -8.30
CA PHE A 62 -10.31 -5.12 -9.04
C PHE A 62 -10.07 -5.07 -10.55
N GLN A 63 -10.00 -3.87 -11.14
CA GLN A 63 -9.81 -3.71 -12.58
C GLN A 63 -8.42 -4.16 -13.06
N TYR A 64 -7.36 -3.91 -12.28
CA TYR A 64 -6.01 -4.37 -12.62
C TYR A 64 -5.93 -5.90 -12.67
N GLN A 65 -6.60 -6.57 -11.73
CA GLN A 65 -6.53 -8.01 -11.62
C GLN A 65 -7.32 -8.73 -12.71
N LEU A 66 -8.45 -8.16 -13.15
CA LEU A 66 -9.16 -8.62 -14.35
C LEU A 66 -8.28 -8.55 -15.60
N LYS A 67 -7.49 -7.48 -15.75
CA LYS A 67 -6.54 -7.33 -16.87
C LYS A 67 -5.35 -8.29 -16.79
N THR A 68 -4.94 -8.66 -15.57
CA THR A 68 -3.73 -9.48 -15.33
C THR A 68 -4.06 -10.98 -15.17
N GLY A 69 -5.35 -11.36 -15.17
CA GLY A 69 -5.79 -12.75 -15.00
C GLY A 69 -5.53 -13.32 -13.61
N GLY A 70 -5.62 -12.48 -12.57
CA GLY A 70 -5.30 -12.91 -11.20
C GLY A 70 -6.35 -13.81 -10.55
N LYS A 71 -5.96 -14.47 -9.45
CA LYS A 71 -6.80 -15.43 -8.73
C LYS A 71 -7.74 -14.73 -7.72
N PHE A 72 -8.93 -15.31 -7.54
CA PHE A 72 -9.90 -14.89 -6.54
C PHE A 72 -10.00 -15.94 -5.43
N HIS A 73 -10.25 -15.48 -4.21
CA HIS A 73 -10.42 -16.35 -3.04
C HIS A 73 -11.85 -16.90 -3.04
N GLU A 74 -11.98 -18.22 -3.10
CA GLU A 74 -13.24 -18.91 -3.37
C GLU A 74 -14.38 -18.57 -2.39
N LYS A 75 -14.05 -18.25 -1.13
CA LYS A 75 -15.08 -18.04 -0.09
C LYS A 75 -15.72 -16.66 -0.10
N ASP A 76 -14.99 -15.63 -0.53
CA ASP A 76 -15.41 -14.23 -0.38
C ASP A 76 -15.12 -13.37 -1.62
N GLY A 77 -14.59 -13.96 -2.69
CA GLY A 77 -14.33 -13.28 -3.96
C GLY A 77 -13.21 -12.24 -3.90
N ARG A 78 -12.43 -12.16 -2.81
CA ARG A 78 -11.32 -11.21 -2.70
C ARG A 78 -10.14 -11.59 -3.59
N LEU A 79 -9.37 -10.59 -4.01
CA LEU A 79 -8.19 -10.77 -4.84
C LEU A 79 -7.07 -11.46 -4.04
N VAL A 80 -6.59 -12.60 -4.53
CA VAL A 80 -5.50 -13.34 -3.88
C VAL A 80 -4.17 -12.68 -4.24
N ASP A 81 -3.48 -12.16 -3.22
CA ASP A 81 -2.14 -11.59 -3.37
C ASP A 81 -1.28 -11.96 -2.14
N PRO A 82 -0.68 -13.16 -2.14
CA PRO A 82 0.16 -13.64 -1.05
C PRO A 82 1.56 -13.01 -1.13
N ILE A 83 2.28 -12.99 -0.01
CA ILE A 83 3.62 -12.40 0.10
C ILE A 83 4.65 -12.99 -0.88
N HIS A 84 4.41 -14.21 -1.37
CA HIS A 84 5.38 -14.95 -2.19
C HIS A 84 5.04 -14.89 -3.68
N HIS A 85 4.00 -14.16 -4.09
CA HIS A 85 3.66 -14.06 -5.50
C HIS A 85 4.45 -12.92 -6.15
N ALA A 86 5.36 -13.28 -7.05
CA ALA A 86 5.83 -12.33 -8.05
C ALA A 86 4.65 -12.03 -8.99
N ILE A 87 4.27 -10.76 -9.07
CA ILE A 87 3.34 -10.31 -10.11
C ILE A 87 4.13 -10.36 -11.41
N LYS A 88 3.82 -11.32 -12.28
CA LYS A 88 4.38 -11.35 -13.64
C LYS A 88 3.71 -10.23 -14.43
N SER A 89 4.36 -9.08 -14.47
CA SER A 89 3.92 -7.97 -15.31
C SER A 89 4.25 -8.27 -16.77
N ASN A 90 3.26 -8.18 -17.66
CA ASN A 90 3.46 -8.15 -19.10
C ASN A 90 3.84 -6.73 -19.61
N SER A 91 4.20 -5.81 -18.70
CA SER A 91 4.59 -4.45 -19.05
C SER A 91 6.04 -4.40 -19.55
N HIS A 92 6.27 -3.78 -20.71
CA HIS A 92 7.60 -3.50 -21.27
C HIS A 92 8.38 -2.41 -20.52
N SER A 93 7.85 -1.87 -19.42
CA SER A 93 8.42 -0.76 -18.68
C SER A 93 9.69 -1.15 -17.91
N ASN A 94 10.75 -0.35 -17.96
CA ASN A 94 11.99 -0.62 -17.23
C ASN A 94 11.81 -0.32 -15.72
N PRO A 95 12.04 -1.27 -14.81
CA PRO A 95 11.89 -1.05 -13.36
C PRO A 95 12.72 0.08 -12.81
N PHE A 96 13.93 0.25 -13.33
CA PHE A 96 14.84 1.29 -12.85
C PHE A 96 14.25 2.69 -13.10
N ILE A 97 13.64 2.89 -14.27
CA ILE A 97 12.95 4.14 -14.60
C ILE A 97 11.78 4.36 -13.65
N GLY A 98 10.99 3.32 -13.35
CA GLY A 98 9.90 3.39 -12.37
C GLY A 98 10.38 3.84 -10.98
N VAL A 99 11.49 3.26 -10.51
CA VAL A 99 12.09 3.62 -9.22
C VAL A 99 12.57 5.08 -9.20
N VAL A 100 13.29 5.51 -10.25
CA VAL A 100 13.77 6.90 -10.36
C VAL A 100 12.60 7.86 -10.36
N LEU A 101 11.55 7.57 -11.14
CA LEU A 101 10.35 8.41 -11.22
C LEU A 101 9.64 8.51 -9.86
N SER A 102 9.41 7.39 -9.16
CA SER A 102 8.80 7.41 -7.82
C SER A 102 9.67 8.07 -6.76
N SER A 103 11.00 8.02 -6.91
CA SER A 103 11.94 8.67 -5.99
C SER A 103 11.86 10.20 -6.12
N LEU A 104 11.72 10.71 -7.35
CA LEU A 104 11.55 12.14 -7.62
C LEU A 104 10.16 12.63 -7.24
N ILE A 105 9.12 11.93 -7.69
CA ILE A 105 7.73 12.29 -7.48
C ILE A 105 6.96 11.02 -7.06
N PRO A 106 6.52 10.93 -5.79
CA PRO A 106 5.70 9.82 -5.31
C PRO A 106 4.52 9.57 -6.26
N GLY A 107 4.25 8.31 -6.58
CA GLY A 107 3.21 7.88 -7.52
C GLY A 107 3.66 7.71 -8.96
N MET A 108 4.70 8.42 -9.40
CA MET A 108 5.06 8.51 -10.82
C MET A 108 5.52 7.18 -11.41
N GLY A 109 6.25 6.35 -10.65
CA GLY A 109 6.64 5.01 -11.10
C GLY A 109 5.44 4.08 -11.31
N ARG A 110 4.38 4.23 -10.50
CA ARG A 110 3.13 3.50 -10.67
C ARG A 110 2.40 3.96 -11.94
N VAL A 111 2.34 5.28 -12.19
CA VAL A 111 1.78 5.85 -13.44
C VAL A 111 2.53 5.30 -14.66
N TYR A 112 3.86 5.27 -14.62
CA TYR A 112 4.70 4.74 -15.70
C TYR A 112 4.43 3.26 -16.02
N SER A 113 4.05 2.46 -15.01
CA SER A 113 3.63 1.07 -15.20
C SER A 113 2.17 0.89 -15.67
N GLY A 114 1.44 1.98 -15.96
CA GLY A 114 0.03 1.96 -16.34
C GLY A 114 -0.96 1.92 -15.16
N ARG A 115 -0.46 2.03 -13.92
CA ARG A 115 -1.24 2.01 -12.68
C ARG A 115 -1.52 3.43 -12.17
N TRP A 116 -2.19 4.23 -13.00
CA TRP A 116 -2.37 5.66 -12.74
C TRP A 116 -3.19 5.96 -11.46
N VAL A 117 -4.20 5.13 -11.14
CA VAL A 117 -5.01 5.30 -9.91
C VAL A 117 -4.17 5.04 -8.67
N ASP A 118 -3.34 3.98 -8.68
CA ASP A 118 -2.41 3.72 -7.59
C ASP A 118 -1.38 4.83 -7.43
N GLY A 119 -0.93 5.42 -8.55
CA GLY A 119 -0.02 6.56 -8.54
C GLY A 119 -0.64 7.79 -7.90
N LEU A 120 -1.87 8.14 -8.28
CA LEU A 120 -2.61 9.25 -7.68
C LEU A 120 -2.88 9.01 -6.19
N PHE A 121 -3.30 7.80 -5.83
CA PHE A 121 -3.55 7.44 -4.44
C PHE A 121 -2.27 7.47 -3.59
N GLY A 122 -1.16 6.97 -4.12
CA GLY A 122 0.16 7.02 -3.48
C GLY A 122 0.63 8.46 -3.25
N PHE A 123 0.50 9.30 -4.27
CA PHE A 123 0.81 10.74 -4.17
C PHE A 123 -0.07 11.45 -3.13
N ALA A 124 -1.39 11.21 -3.15
CA ALA A 124 -2.32 11.78 -2.18
C ALA A 124 -2.00 11.35 -0.74
N MET A 125 -1.73 10.06 -0.52
CA MET A 125 -1.36 9.54 0.80
C MET A 125 -0.03 10.12 1.30
N PHE A 126 0.98 10.23 0.43
CA PHE A 126 2.26 10.84 0.77
C PHE A 126 2.10 12.32 1.13
N THR A 127 1.43 13.10 0.28
CA THR A 127 1.22 14.54 0.51
C THR A 127 0.43 14.82 1.77
N LEU A 128 -0.62 14.05 2.04
CA LEU A 128 -1.40 14.17 3.26
C LEU A 128 -0.52 13.91 4.50
N THR A 129 0.22 12.81 4.50
CA THR A 129 1.04 12.41 5.66
C THR A 129 2.26 13.33 5.86
N ALA A 130 2.87 13.78 4.77
CA ALA A 130 3.97 14.73 4.82
C ALA A 130 3.51 16.11 5.30
N SER A 131 2.33 16.57 4.86
CA SER A 131 1.72 17.82 5.32
C SER A 131 1.39 17.75 6.82
N THR A 132 0.79 16.65 7.29
CA THR A 132 0.50 16.46 8.72
C THR A 132 1.78 16.35 9.55
N ALA A 133 2.82 15.67 9.04
CA ALA A 133 4.13 15.62 9.67
C ALA A 133 4.75 17.01 9.79
N ARG A 134 4.68 17.83 8.73
CA ARG A 134 5.18 19.20 8.72
C ARG A 134 4.46 20.06 9.75
N ILE A 135 3.12 20.01 9.79
CA ILE A 135 2.32 20.77 10.76
C ILE A 135 2.68 20.33 12.19
N ALA A 136 2.73 19.03 12.45
CA ALA A 136 3.07 18.50 13.77
C ALA A 136 4.49 18.88 14.24
N TYR A 137 5.44 18.96 13.30
CA TYR A 137 6.81 19.40 13.56
C TYR A 137 6.88 20.89 13.88
N LEU A 138 6.19 21.74 13.09
CA LEU A 138 6.13 23.19 13.32
C LEU A 138 5.42 23.54 14.64
N ASP A 139 4.37 22.79 15.00
CA ASP A 139 3.66 22.91 16.28
C ASP A 139 4.47 22.35 17.48
N GLN A 140 5.70 21.85 17.26
CA GLN A 140 6.55 21.22 18.28
C GLN A 140 5.86 20.11 19.10
N ARG A 141 5.00 19.31 18.47
CA ARG A 141 4.27 18.23 19.17
C ARG A 141 5.19 17.01 19.33
N PRO A 142 5.69 16.69 20.55
CA PRO A 142 6.80 15.75 20.73
C PRO A 142 6.44 14.29 20.38
N ILE A 143 5.15 13.94 20.44
CA ILE A 143 4.67 12.59 20.14
C ILE A 143 4.17 12.47 18.69
N GLN A 144 3.44 13.48 18.21
CA GLN A 144 2.79 13.42 16.88
C GLN A 144 3.80 13.59 15.75
N ALA A 145 4.80 14.47 15.92
CA ALA A 145 5.83 14.72 14.91
C ALA A 145 6.61 13.44 14.51
N PRO A 146 7.25 12.70 15.44
CA PRO A 146 7.99 11.50 15.04
C PRO A 146 7.09 10.41 14.45
N LEU A 147 5.83 10.31 14.91
CA LEU A 147 4.86 9.35 14.38
C LEU A 147 4.53 9.63 12.92
N PHE A 148 4.18 10.86 12.56
CA PHE A 148 3.84 11.21 11.18
C PHE A 148 5.06 11.27 10.26
N ILE A 149 6.24 11.64 10.79
CA ILE A 149 7.51 11.53 10.05
C ILE A 149 7.77 10.05 9.72
N GLY A 150 7.67 9.15 10.70
CA GLY A 150 7.82 7.71 10.48
C GLY A 150 6.83 7.16 9.46
N ALA A 151 5.55 7.56 9.56
CA ALA A 151 4.53 7.18 8.58
C ALA A 151 4.85 7.70 7.17
N THR A 152 5.35 8.94 7.05
CA THR A 152 5.77 9.52 5.77
C THR A 152 6.92 8.72 5.14
N LEU A 153 7.93 8.33 5.93
CA LEU A 153 9.05 7.51 5.47
C LEU A 153 8.58 6.12 5.01
N ILE A 154 7.65 5.50 5.74
CA ILE A 154 7.06 4.21 5.36
C ILE A 154 6.29 4.33 4.04
N ILE A 155 5.48 5.37 3.87
CA ILE A 155 4.73 5.62 2.63
C ILE A 155 5.66 5.88 1.45
N TYR A 156 6.67 6.72 1.64
CA TYR A 156 7.66 7.00 0.61
C TYR A 156 8.45 5.75 0.20
N GLY A 157 8.89 4.94 1.18
CA GLY A 157 9.53 3.66 0.92
C GLY A 157 8.60 2.67 0.20
N GLY A 158 7.31 2.65 0.55
CA GLY A 158 6.28 1.87 -0.15
C GLY A 158 6.02 2.32 -1.59
N GLU A 159 6.17 3.61 -1.89
CA GLU A 159 6.08 4.15 -3.25
C GLU A 159 7.23 3.70 -4.14
N ILE A 160 8.45 3.73 -3.60
CA ILE A 160 9.65 3.22 -4.28
C ILE A 160 9.57 1.70 -4.43
N TYR A 161 9.20 0.99 -3.35
CA TYR A 161 9.04 -0.46 -3.35
C TYR A 161 7.97 -0.88 -4.36
N GLY A 162 6.82 -0.21 -4.41
CA GLY A 162 5.70 -0.52 -5.31
C GLY A 162 5.97 -0.23 -6.79
N ALA A 163 6.89 0.68 -7.09
CA ALA A 163 7.41 0.90 -8.45
C ALA A 163 8.42 -0.17 -8.87
N CYS A 164 9.13 -0.73 -7.89
CA CYS A 164 10.11 -1.80 -8.07
C CYS A 164 9.48 -3.20 -8.12
N GLY A 165 8.46 -3.45 -7.29
CA GLY A 165 7.78 -4.72 -7.05
C GLY A 165 6.97 -5.25 -8.24
N LEU A 166 7.01 -4.55 -9.38
CA LEU A 166 6.62 -5.11 -10.67
C LEU A 166 7.72 -6.01 -11.29
N PHE A 167 8.94 -6.01 -10.75
CA PHE A 167 10.13 -6.63 -11.36
C PHE A 167 11.15 -7.29 -10.40
N ILE A 168 11.06 -7.07 -9.08
CA ILE A 168 11.92 -7.73 -8.08
C ILE A 168 10.99 -8.58 -7.21
N LEU A 169 10.97 -9.92 -7.29
CA LEU A 169 12.07 -10.87 -7.13
C LEU A 169 11.84 -12.15 -7.97
N PRO A 170 12.75 -12.55 -8.86
CA PRO A 170 13.05 -13.96 -9.02
C PRO A 170 14.04 -14.31 -7.90
N ILE A 171 13.55 -14.70 -6.73
CA ILE A 171 14.35 -15.60 -5.89
C ILE A 171 13.54 -16.88 -5.78
N GLN A 172 13.50 -17.60 -6.90
CA GLN A 172 13.38 -19.05 -6.87
C GLN A 172 14.82 -19.57 -6.91
N HIS A 173 15.34 -19.94 -5.74
CA HIS A 173 16.18 -21.12 -5.63
C HIS A 173 15.25 -22.31 -5.45
#